data_AF-A0A4U5M027-F1
#
_entry.id   AF-A0A4U5M027-F1
#
_cell.length_a   1.000
_cell.length_b   1.000
_cell.length_c   1.000
_cell.angle_alpha   90.00
_cell.angle_beta   90.00
_cell.angle_gamma   90.00
#
_symmetry.space_group_name_H-M   'P 1'
#
loop_
_entity.id
_entity.type
_entity.pdbx_description
1 polymer ?
#
loop_
_entity_poly.entity_id
_entity_poly.type
_entity_poly.pdbx_seq_one_letter_code
_entity_poly.pdbx_strand_id
1 'polypeptide(L)'
;MSRFVVRQAGRFQNALSSHNVPGLQWLLEGFNFYDKERVKEVGPDRAAAEWIVRCDGKIRFDRIEGAFDNYNALIERTAELDPRKVEDQVKLVEIDATDSSITAYGCVHFSTRSYTICVNRISVQRTSRRSRTCS
;
A
#
# COMPACT_ATOMS: atom_id res chain seq x y z
N MET A 1 22.64 -25.01 24.00
CA MET A 1 22.22 -24.92 22.59
C MET A 1 23.46 -24.75 21.71
N SER A 2 23.59 -25.51 20.62
CA SER A 2 24.82 -25.56 19.80
C SER A 2 25.08 -24.22 19.10
N ARG A 3 26.34 -23.74 19.10
CA ARG A 3 26.78 -22.46 18.48
C ARG A 3 26.38 -22.33 17.00
N PHE A 4 26.13 -23.45 16.32
CA PHE A 4 25.68 -23.52 14.95
C PHE A 4 24.25 -22.98 14.76
N VAL A 5 23.34 -23.29 15.70
CA VAL A 5 21.92 -22.86 15.66
C VAL A 5 21.81 -21.35 15.90
N VAL A 6 22.61 -20.80 16.81
CA VAL A 6 22.65 -19.36 17.11
C VAL A 6 23.14 -18.54 15.90
N ARG A 7 24.13 -19.05 15.16
CA ARG A 7 24.63 -18.41 13.92
C ARG A 7 23.62 -18.45 12.78
N GLN A 8 22.85 -19.52 12.64
CA GLN A 8 21.79 -19.61 11.62
C GLN A 8 20.61 -18.69 11.94
N ALA A 9 20.20 -18.59 13.22
CA ALA A 9 19.16 -17.68 13.66
C ALA A 9 19.51 -16.20 13.39
N GLY A 10 20.77 -15.78 13.65
CA GLY A 10 21.22 -14.41 13.38
C GLY A 10 21.24 -14.05 11.88
N ARG A 11 21.57 -15.00 11.00
CA ARG A 11 21.49 -14.80 9.54
C ARG A 11 20.03 -14.69 9.06
N PHE A 12 19.13 -15.46 9.65
CA PHE A 12 17.70 -15.42 9.34
C PHE A 12 17.06 -14.11 9.83
N GLN A 13 17.38 -13.66 11.05
CA GLN A 13 16.95 -12.36 11.56
C GLN A 13 17.47 -11.20 10.69
N ASN A 14 18.71 -11.25 10.22
CA ASN A 14 19.25 -10.25 9.30
C ASN A 14 18.62 -10.31 7.90
N ALA A 15 18.28 -11.51 7.39
CA ALA A 15 17.58 -11.67 6.11
C ALA A 15 16.13 -11.19 6.18
N LEU A 16 15.43 -11.43 7.29
CA LEU A 16 14.11 -10.88 7.59
C LEU A 16 14.18 -9.35 7.73
N SER A 17 15.16 -8.84 8.48
CA SER A 17 15.37 -7.40 8.67
C SER A 17 15.79 -6.68 7.39
N SER A 18 16.36 -7.39 6.42
CA SER A 18 16.77 -6.85 5.12
C SER A 18 15.72 -7.11 4.02
N HIS A 19 14.57 -7.73 4.34
CA HIS A 19 13.57 -8.20 3.37
C HIS A 19 14.14 -9.01 2.20
N ASN A 20 15.28 -9.66 2.43
CA ASN A 20 16.04 -10.38 1.42
C ASN A 20 15.98 -11.87 1.69
N VAL A 21 14.77 -12.34 2.02
CA VAL A 21 14.49 -13.77 2.08
C VAL A 21 14.23 -14.22 0.64
N PRO A 22 15.02 -15.18 0.12
CA PRO A 22 14.84 -15.66 -1.24
C PRO A 22 13.41 -16.17 -1.41
N GLY A 23 12.67 -15.57 -2.35
CA GLY A 23 11.26 -15.87 -2.58
C GLY A 23 10.24 -14.92 -1.94
N LEU A 24 10.57 -14.11 -0.93
CA LEU A 24 9.60 -13.13 -0.41
C LEU A 24 9.58 -11.84 -1.23
N GLN A 25 10.69 -11.52 -1.90
CA GLN A 25 10.78 -10.31 -2.70
C GLN A 25 9.81 -10.30 -3.90
N TRP A 26 9.68 -11.41 -4.64
CA TRP A 26 8.70 -11.49 -5.75
C TRP A 26 7.26 -11.36 -5.27
N LEU A 27 6.96 -11.87 -4.06
CA LEU A 27 5.65 -11.78 -3.45
C LEU A 27 5.34 -10.32 -3.06
N LEU A 28 6.30 -9.65 -2.41
CA LEU A 28 6.18 -8.23 -2.05
C LEU A 28 6.05 -7.32 -3.29
N GLU A 29 6.80 -7.62 -4.36
CA GLU A 29 6.69 -6.93 -5.65
C GLU A 29 5.32 -7.15 -6.29
N GLY A 30 4.79 -8.38 -6.23
CA GLY A 30 3.44 -8.70 -6.72
C GLY A 30 2.33 -7.93 -5.98
N PHE A 31 2.42 -7.81 -4.65
CA PHE A 31 1.48 -7.01 -3.87
C PHE A 31 1.54 -5.51 -4.21
N ASN A 32 2.74 -5.00 -4.50
CA ASN A 32 2.97 -3.58 -4.82
C ASN A 32 2.92 -3.27 -6.33
N PHE A 33 2.49 -4.23 -7.16
CA PHE A 33 2.45 -4.05 -8.61
C PHE A 33 1.43 -2.98 -9.04
N TYR A 34 1.84 -2.11 -9.96
CA TYR A 34 1.01 -1.05 -10.51
C TYR A 34 0.22 -1.54 -11.73
N ASP A 35 -1.06 -1.81 -11.53
CA ASP A 35 -1.98 -2.25 -12.59
C ASP A 35 -2.58 -1.06 -13.34
N LYS A 36 -2.08 -0.83 -14.56
CA LYS A 36 -2.52 0.26 -15.45
C LYS A 36 -3.93 0.04 -16.00
N GLU A 37 -4.33 -1.21 -16.20
CA GLU A 37 -5.64 -1.53 -16.75
C GLU A 37 -6.69 -1.24 -15.69
N ARG A 38 -6.43 -1.67 -14.45
CA ARG A 38 -7.29 -1.37 -13.30
C ARG A 38 -7.46 0.14 -13.09
N VAL A 39 -6.37 0.91 -13.14
CA VAL A 39 -6.42 2.38 -13.02
C VAL A 39 -7.30 3.01 -14.11
N LYS A 40 -7.32 2.44 -15.33
CA LYS A 40 -8.17 2.93 -16.41
C LYS A 40 -9.66 2.61 -16.19
N GLU A 41 -9.96 1.47 -15.59
CA GLU A 41 -11.33 1.03 -15.32
C GLU A 41 -11.97 1.75 -14.14
N VAL A 42 -11.29 1.76 -12.98
CA VAL A 42 -11.85 2.30 -11.73
C VAL A 42 -11.38 3.72 -11.44
N GLY A 43 -10.36 4.21 -12.14
CA GLY A 43 -9.72 5.48 -11.86
C GLY A 43 -8.57 5.33 -10.87
N PRO A 44 -7.66 6.33 -10.81
CA PRO A 44 -6.46 6.25 -10.02
C PRO A 44 -6.77 6.11 -8.52
N ASP A 45 -7.68 6.93 -7.97
CA ASP A 45 -7.98 6.98 -6.53
C ASP A 45 -8.48 5.66 -5.96
N ARG A 46 -9.43 5.01 -6.66
CA ARG A 46 -9.92 3.70 -6.26
C ARG A 46 -8.86 2.61 -6.41
N ALA A 47 -8.10 2.61 -7.49
CA ALA A 47 -7.00 1.64 -7.67
C ALA A 47 -5.92 1.78 -6.58
N ALA A 48 -5.61 3.00 -6.14
CA ALA A 48 -4.69 3.21 -5.03
C ALA A 48 -5.29 2.79 -3.68
N ALA A 49 -6.58 3.03 -3.45
CA ALA A 49 -7.27 2.54 -2.26
C ALA A 49 -7.20 1.00 -2.16
N GLU A 50 -7.51 0.32 -3.26
CA GLU A 50 -7.44 -1.14 -3.38
C GLU A 50 -6.04 -1.66 -3.06
N TRP A 51 -5.00 -1.02 -3.61
CA TRP A 51 -3.61 -1.39 -3.35
C TRP A 51 -3.21 -1.20 -1.87
N ILE A 52 -3.59 -0.08 -1.25
CA ILE A 52 -3.25 0.21 0.14
C ILE A 52 -3.90 -0.81 1.08
N VAL A 53 -5.20 -1.08 0.91
CA VAL A 53 -5.92 -2.03 1.75
C VAL A 53 -5.42 -3.46 1.53
N ARG A 54 -5.02 -3.82 0.30
CA ARG A 54 -4.35 -5.10 0.01
C ARG A 54 -3.02 -5.25 0.76
N CYS A 55 -2.32 -4.14 1.02
CA CYS A 55 -1.08 -4.11 1.78
C CYS A 55 -1.31 -3.91 3.29
N ASP A 56 -2.53 -4.18 3.79
CA ASP A 56 -2.93 -4.04 5.19
C ASP A 56 -2.94 -2.58 5.70
N GLY A 57 -3.12 -1.62 4.79
CA GLY A 57 -3.34 -0.22 5.14
C GLY A 57 -4.82 0.13 5.31
N LYS A 58 -5.09 1.28 5.92
CA LYS A 58 -6.43 1.86 6.08
C LYS A 58 -6.55 3.13 5.27
N ILE A 59 -7.72 3.32 4.64
CA ILE A 59 -7.99 4.49 3.81
C ILE A 59 -9.32 5.14 4.16
N ARG A 60 -9.45 6.41 3.80
CA ARG A 60 -10.72 7.16 3.90
C ARG A 60 -10.94 7.98 2.65
N PHE A 61 -12.18 7.98 2.16
CA PHE A 61 -12.60 8.82 1.04
C PHE A 61 -13.27 10.12 1.52
N ASP A 62 -13.44 11.08 0.61
CA ASP A 62 -14.09 12.36 0.88
C ASP A 62 -15.60 12.25 1.05
N ARG A 63 -16.25 11.47 0.19
CA ARG A 63 -17.71 11.34 0.10
C ARG A 63 -18.26 10.04 0.69
N ILE A 64 -17.38 9.13 1.11
CA ILE A 64 -17.79 7.87 1.75
C ILE A 64 -17.47 7.98 3.23
N GLU A 65 -18.49 7.83 4.06
CA GLU A 65 -18.31 7.78 5.50
C GLU A 65 -17.66 6.46 5.92
N GLY A 66 -16.67 6.57 6.81
CA GLY A 66 -15.95 5.42 7.36
C GLY A 66 -14.54 5.25 6.79
N ALA A 67 -13.72 4.53 7.56
CA ALA A 67 -12.42 4.06 7.10
C ALA A 67 -12.54 2.63 6.59
N PHE A 68 -11.79 2.31 5.55
CA PHE A 68 -11.73 0.97 4.97
C PHE A 68 -10.38 0.34 5.29
N ASP A 69 -10.42 -0.78 5.99
CA ASP A 69 -9.29 -1.66 6.29
C ASP A 69 -9.51 -3.08 5.75
N ASN A 70 -10.74 -3.41 5.33
CA ASN A 70 -11.08 -4.68 4.71
C ASN A 70 -11.28 -4.52 3.19
N TYR A 71 -10.50 -5.27 2.42
CA TYR A 71 -10.53 -5.23 0.96
C TYR A 71 -11.90 -5.60 0.38
N ASN A 72 -12.56 -6.62 0.93
CA ASN A 72 -13.85 -7.07 0.39
C ASN A 72 -14.94 -6.01 0.63
N ALA A 73 -14.96 -5.40 1.81
CA ALA A 73 -15.89 -4.31 2.12
C ALA A 73 -15.64 -3.08 1.24
N LEU A 74 -14.37 -2.79 0.93
CA LEU A 74 -14.00 -1.72 0.01
C LEU A 74 -14.54 -1.99 -1.41
N ILE A 75 -14.34 -3.20 -1.94
CA ILE A 75 -14.80 -3.56 -3.29
C ILE A 75 -16.32 -3.53 -3.38
N GLU A 76 -17.03 -4.09 -2.40
CA GLU A 76 -18.49 -4.06 -2.36
C GLU A 76 -19.02 -2.62 -2.40
N ARG A 77 -18.44 -1.72 -1.59
CA ARG A 77 -18.85 -0.31 -1.57
C ARG A 77 -18.48 0.46 -2.82
N THR A 78 -17.33 0.17 -3.42
CA THR A 78 -16.86 0.88 -4.63
C THR A 78 -17.46 0.33 -5.91
N ALA A 79 -18.00 -0.89 -5.91
CA ALA A 79 -18.72 -1.49 -7.03
C ALA A 79 -20.07 -0.80 -7.32
N GLU A 80 -20.68 -0.19 -6.30
CA GLU A 80 -21.90 0.61 -6.45
C GLU A 80 -21.65 1.96 -7.15
N LEU A 81 -20.39 2.41 -7.21
CA LEU A 81 -20.00 3.73 -7.72
C LEU A 81 -19.64 3.68 -9.22
N ASP A 82 -20.33 4.47 -10.04
CA ASP A 82 -20.04 4.56 -11.48
C ASP A 82 -18.91 5.58 -11.75
N PRO A 83 -17.74 5.18 -12.31
CA PRO A 83 -16.67 6.12 -12.68
C PRO A 83 -17.10 7.27 -13.61
N ARG A 84 -18.17 7.08 -14.37
CA ARG A 84 -18.64 8.05 -15.38
C ARG A 84 -19.43 9.19 -14.76
N LYS A 85 -20.00 8.99 -13.57
CA LYS A 85 -20.80 10.01 -12.88
C LYS A 85 -19.91 10.88 -12.02
N VAL A 86 -20.18 12.18 -12.01
CA VAL A 86 -19.38 13.15 -11.24
C VAL A 86 -19.72 13.06 -9.75
N GLU A 87 -20.95 12.68 -9.41
CA GLU A 87 -21.37 12.40 -8.03
C GLU A 87 -20.62 11.22 -7.40
N ASP A 88 -20.32 10.19 -8.19
CA ASP A 88 -19.70 8.92 -7.73
C ASP A 88 -18.16 8.95 -7.77
N GLN A 89 -17.58 10.05 -8.24
CA GLN A 89 -16.14 10.28 -8.20
C GLN A 89 -15.71 10.62 -6.77
N VAL A 90 -15.14 9.62 -6.10
CA VAL A 90 -14.60 9.72 -4.74
C VAL A 90 -13.10 9.96 -4.78
N LYS A 91 -12.62 10.80 -3.85
CA LYS A 91 -11.20 11.12 -3.71
C LYS A 91 -10.65 10.54 -2.42
N LEU A 92 -9.41 10.06 -2.48
CA LEU A 92 -8.72 9.57 -1.30
C LEU A 92 -8.27 10.76 -0.45
N VAL A 93 -8.67 10.80 0.83
CA VAL A 93 -8.38 11.92 1.74
C VAL A 93 -7.31 11.54 2.75
N GLU A 94 -7.40 10.34 3.31
CA GLU A 94 -6.52 9.89 4.37
C GLU A 94 -6.00 8.49 4.09
N ILE A 95 -4.73 8.29 4.41
CA ILE A 95 -4.03 7.01 4.35
C ILE A 95 -3.35 6.79 5.70
N ASP A 96 -3.72 5.70 6.36
CA ASP A 96 -2.96 5.14 7.46
C ASP A 96 -2.30 3.85 6.98
N ALA A 97 -0.99 3.89 6.84
CA ALA A 97 -0.17 2.78 6.37
C ALA A 97 0.74 2.25 7.50
N THR A 98 0.28 2.37 8.75
CA THR A 98 0.96 1.78 9.91
C THR A 98 1.01 0.25 9.77
N ASP A 99 2.21 -0.33 9.95
CA ASP A 99 2.48 -1.78 9.80
C ASP A 99 2.13 -2.41 8.44
N SER A 100 1.92 -1.58 7.41
CA SER A 100 1.63 -2.03 6.05
C SER A 100 2.86 -2.56 5.30
N SER A 101 2.63 -3.43 4.32
CA SER A 101 3.67 -3.99 3.43
C SER A 101 3.94 -3.12 2.19
N ILE A 102 3.74 -1.80 2.30
CA ILE A 102 3.92 -0.84 1.21
C ILE A 102 5.42 -0.62 0.95
N THR A 103 5.82 -0.74 -0.31
CA THR A 103 7.21 -0.53 -0.74
C THR A 103 7.34 0.71 -1.63
N ALA A 104 8.57 1.22 -1.77
CA ALA A 104 8.86 2.36 -2.65
C ALA A 104 8.48 2.11 -4.12
N TYR A 105 8.46 0.84 -4.55
CA TYR A 105 8.01 0.44 -5.89
C TYR A 105 6.51 0.76 -6.10
N GLY A 106 5.67 0.46 -5.12
CA GLY A 106 4.23 0.69 -5.19
C GLY A 106 3.83 2.16 -5.11
N CYS A 107 4.71 3.04 -4.63
CA CYS A 107 4.44 4.48 -4.55
C CYS A 107 4.17 5.16 -5.91
N VAL A 108 4.40 4.47 -7.04
CA VAL A 108 3.93 4.89 -8.36
C VAL A 108 2.42 5.18 -8.38
N HIS A 109 1.61 4.47 -7.58
CA HIS A 109 0.18 4.74 -7.44
C HIS A 109 -0.14 6.16 -6.93
N PHE A 110 0.80 6.83 -6.26
CA PHE A 110 0.65 8.22 -5.82
C PHE A 110 1.12 9.23 -6.86
N SER A 111 1.95 8.82 -7.83
CA SER A 111 2.57 9.70 -8.81
C SER A 111 1.55 10.41 -9.72
N THR A 112 0.33 9.90 -9.83
CA THR A 112 -0.72 10.46 -10.69
C THR A 112 -1.47 11.63 -10.04
N ARG A 113 -1.14 12.01 -8.79
CA ARG A 113 -1.90 12.99 -8.00
C ARG A 113 -1.11 14.27 -7.71
N SER A 114 -1.81 15.41 -7.77
CA SER A 114 -1.31 16.74 -7.36
C SER A 114 -1.78 17.20 -5.98
N TYR A 115 -2.54 16.38 -5.25
CA TYR A 115 -3.12 16.79 -3.95
C TYR A 115 -2.29 16.24 -2.79
N THR A 116 -2.08 17.08 -1.77
CA THR A 116 -1.52 16.74 -0.46
C THR A 116 -2.42 15.70 0.20
N ILE A 117 -2.12 14.42 0.01
CA ILE A 117 -2.72 13.36 0.81
C ILE A 117 -2.22 13.58 2.25
N CYS A 118 -3.12 13.68 3.22
CA CYS A 118 -2.75 13.64 4.63
C CYS A 118 -2.25 12.23 4.93
N VAL A 119 -0.96 12.02 4.69
CA VAL A 119 -0.24 10.80 5.03
C VAL A 119 0.07 10.88 6.52
N ASN A 120 -0.82 10.36 7.36
CA ASN A 120 -0.63 10.39 8.81
C ASN A 120 0.55 9.51 9.25
N ARG A 121 0.79 8.40 8.56
CA ARG A 121 1.95 7.51 8.77
C ARG A 121 2.12 6.55 7.59
N ILE A 122 3.15 6.77 6.75
CA ILE A 122 3.73 5.67 5.95
C ILE A 122 5.09 5.37 6.55
N SER A 123 5.18 4.30 7.33
CA SER A 123 6.46 3.67 7.66
C SER A 123 6.91 2.84 6.45
N VAL A 124 7.36 3.53 5.37
CA VAL A 124 8.01 2.82 4.25
C VAL A 124 9.22 2.13 4.85
N GLN A 125 9.22 0.80 4.85
CA GLN A 125 10.36 0.03 5.31
C GLN A 125 11.55 0.39 4.43
N ARG A 126 12.47 1.22 4.97
CA ARG A 126 13.67 1.70 4.26
C ARG A 126 14.53 0.48 3.96
N THR A 127 14.45 -0.04 2.74
CA THR A 127 15.64 -0.63 2.12
C THR A 127 16.67 0.50 2.05
N SER A 128 17.88 0.26 2.53
CA SER A 128 18.83 1.31 2.89
C SER A 128 19.16 2.28 1.74
N ARG A 129 18.49 3.44 1.69
CA ARG A 129 19.03 4.79 1.47
C ARG A 129 17.91 5.82 1.31
N ARG A 130 17.98 6.89 2.11
CA ARG A 130 17.19 8.13 2.08
C ARG A 130 15.68 8.01 2.37
N SER A 131 15.31 8.41 3.58
CA SER A 131 13.98 8.89 3.93
C SER A 131 13.67 10.12 3.07
N ARG A 132 12.57 10.06 2.33
CA ARG A 132 11.83 11.25 1.94
C ARG A 132 10.54 11.22 2.73
N THR A 133 10.44 12.09 3.72
CA THR A 133 9.14 12.56 4.19
C THR A 133 8.54 13.36 3.04
N CYS A 134 7.39 12.94 2.53
CA CYS A 134 6.59 13.78 1.66
C CYS A 134 6.02 14.89 2.55
N SER A 135 6.59 16.09 2.40
CA SER A 135 6.06 17.35 2.90
C SER A 135 5.07 17.92 1.90
#